data_AF-A0ABD1ISP0-F1
#
_entry.id   AF-A0ABD1ISP0-F1
#
_cell.length_a   1.000
_cell.length_b   1.000
_cell.length_c   1.000
_cell.angle_alpha   90.00
_cell.angle_beta   90.00
_cell.angle_gamma   90.00
#
_symmetry.space_group_name_H-M   'P 1'
#
loop_
_entity.id
_entity.type
_entity.pdbx_description
1 polymer ?
#
loop_
_entity_poly.entity_id
_entity_poly.type
_entity_poly.pdbx_seq_one_letter_code
_entity_poly.pdbx_strand_id
1 'polypeptide(L)'
;MDSPDMTFTLAYLVLAFCFVFTPNEFRSAGLTVQNLFSTWLGSEDIGFVQYHIRRTTLTLVIHCSLPFGYYLGMSVAAPEKNLMNVYLASDEWQLYFTVTIAVFLLSCFVALYWSKNKWENHPISKTLASHALARSSWRAVASSINTEFRRIDKFATGAPGARVIVTDTWIMKVTTYNLHVALQHDTHLTVTDSKQHDLSPDSGTPVQILTLRVATINPSVKPFDIRLNSTEYTELRDKLQAPVRNAANVVIHLTMSELFLETFKSFVELNQVYERISGQELEPCIGCMQETANIKLLRLCQGGGGGEGEGECQQCYCRPMWCLTCMGKWFASRQDQQRPETWLGSRVPCPTCRAKFCILDVCIAR
;
A
#
# COMPACT_ATOMS: atom_id res chain seq x y z
N MET A 1 -5.89 19.40 -36.68
CA MET A 1 -4.45 19.65 -36.41
C MET A 1 -4.38 19.99 -34.94
N ASP A 2 -3.93 19.05 -34.11
CA ASP A 2 -3.90 19.21 -32.66
C ASP A 2 -3.03 20.42 -32.32
N SER A 3 -3.61 21.40 -31.64
CA SER A 3 -2.89 22.62 -31.31
C SER A 3 -1.77 22.27 -30.31
N PRO A 4 -0.52 22.67 -30.57
CA PRO A 4 0.65 22.23 -29.78
C PRO A 4 0.55 22.61 -28.30
N ASP A 5 -0.19 23.67 -28.00
CA ASP A 5 -0.52 24.13 -26.66
C ASP A 5 -1.45 23.19 -25.90
N MET A 6 -2.44 22.58 -26.56
CA MET A 6 -3.35 21.61 -25.96
C MET A 6 -2.62 20.30 -25.63
N THR A 7 -1.78 19.83 -26.56
CA THR A 7 -0.92 18.65 -26.35
C THR A 7 0.07 18.88 -25.20
N PHE A 8 0.73 20.03 -25.16
CA PHE A 8 1.63 20.38 -24.06
C PHE A 8 0.87 20.44 -22.73
N THR A 9 -0.31 21.06 -22.70
CA THR A 9 -1.11 21.19 -21.48
C THR A 9 -1.52 19.83 -20.93
N LEU A 10 -2.01 18.94 -21.78
CA LEU A 10 -2.37 17.58 -21.36
C LEU A 10 -1.15 16.82 -20.82
N ALA A 11 -0.02 16.86 -21.54
CA ALA A 11 1.22 16.21 -21.11
C ALA A 11 1.72 16.77 -19.77
N TYR A 12 1.69 18.09 -19.59
CA TYR A 12 2.12 18.74 -18.35
C TYR A 12 1.22 18.38 -17.18
N LEU A 13 -0.11 18.38 -17.37
CA LEU A 13 -1.06 18.00 -16.32
C LEU A 13 -0.86 16.56 -15.86
N VAL A 14 -0.67 15.62 -16.80
CA VAL A 14 -0.36 14.23 -16.47
C VAL A 14 0.97 14.14 -15.72
N LEU A 15 2.01 14.82 -16.19
CA LEU A 15 3.32 14.83 -15.52
C LEU A 15 3.25 15.43 -14.12
N ALA A 16 2.57 16.57 -13.95
CA ALA A 16 2.40 17.23 -12.65
C ALA A 16 1.57 16.35 -11.69
N PHE A 17 0.51 15.72 -12.17
CA PHE A 17 -0.30 14.79 -11.39
C PHE A 17 0.53 13.59 -10.94
N CYS A 18 1.26 12.95 -11.86
CA CYS A 18 2.15 11.82 -11.53
C CYS A 18 3.33 12.25 -10.66
N PHE A 19 3.79 13.50 -10.73
CA PHE A 19 4.85 13.98 -9.85
C PHE A 19 4.34 14.17 -8.41
N VAL A 20 3.16 14.78 -8.24
CA VAL A 20 2.54 15.02 -6.93
C VAL A 20 2.01 13.73 -6.29
N PHE A 21 1.35 12.89 -7.09
CA PHE A 21 0.81 11.58 -6.69
C PHE A 21 1.67 10.48 -7.29
N THR A 22 2.87 10.31 -6.76
CA THR A 22 3.91 9.49 -7.39
C THR A 22 3.52 8.01 -7.51
N PRO A 23 3.14 7.54 -8.72
CA PRO A 23 2.83 6.13 -8.93
C PRO A 23 4.13 5.31 -8.85
N ASN A 24 3.99 3.98 -8.81
CA ASN A 24 5.13 3.09 -8.60
C ASN A 24 6.17 3.25 -9.72
N GLU A 25 5.76 3.49 -10.95
CA GLU A 25 6.61 3.70 -12.12
C GLU A 25 7.51 4.94 -11.96
N PHE A 26 6.96 6.08 -11.52
CA PHE A 26 7.75 7.28 -11.26
C PHE A 26 8.70 7.10 -10.08
N ARG A 27 8.28 6.34 -9.07
CA ARG A 27 9.14 5.96 -7.94
C ARG A 27 10.33 5.13 -8.42
N SER A 28 10.08 4.11 -9.24
CA SER A 28 11.09 3.24 -9.83
C SER A 28 12.02 3.98 -10.80
N ALA A 29 11.50 4.94 -11.56
CA ALA A 29 12.28 5.81 -12.43
C ALA A 29 13.10 6.88 -11.67
N GLY A 30 12.91 7.00 -10.36
CA GLY A 30 13.60 7.97 -9.53
C GLY A 30 13.07 9.41 -9.64
N LEU A 31 11.90 9.60 -10.25
CA LEU A 31 11.25 10.91 -10.44
C LEU A 31 10.46 11.33 -9.19
N THR A 32 11.16 11.35 -8.04
CA THR A 32 10.62 11.78 -6.76
C THR A 32 11.40 12.98 -6.24
N VAL A 33 10.77 13.86 -5.47
CA VAL A 33 11.46 14.97 -4.79
C VAL A 33 12.63 14.46 -3.94
N GLN A 34 12.47 13.29 -3.30
CA GLN A 34 13.49 12.69 -2.46
C GLN A 34 14.74 12.31 -3.25
N ASN A 35 14.56 11.72 -4.44
CA ASN A 35 15.69 11.26 -5.25
C ASN A 35 16.38 12.41 -5.98
N LEU A 36 15.60 13.35 -6.52
CA LEU A 36 16.12 14.53 -7.23
C LEU A 36 16.98 15.43 -6.31
N PHE A 37 16.66 15.50 -5.02
CA PHE A 37 17.38 16.33 -4.04
C PHE A 37 18.04 15.51 -2.93
N SER A 38 18.38 14.27 -3.22
CA SER A 38 18.98 13.31 -2.27
C SER A 38 20.26 13.86 -1.60
N THR A 39 21.11 14.54 -2.35
CA THR A 39 22.35 15.16 -1.85
C THR A 39 22.10 16.26 -0.81
N TRP A 40 21.04 17.05 -0.97
CA TRP A 40 20.69 18.12 -0.04
C TRP A 40 19.91 17.61 1.18
N LEU A 41 19.01 16.64 0.97
CA LEU A 41 18.23 16.02 2.03
C LEU A 41 19.12 15.25 3.01
N GLY A 42 20.18 14.61 2.50
CA GLY A 42 21.04 13.73 3.27
C GLY A 42 20.40 12.36 3.50
N SER A 43 20.93 11.62 4.47
CA SER A 43 20.43 10.28 4.82
C SER A 43 19.40 10.33 5.94
N GLU A 44 18.31 9.61 5.73
CA GLU A 44 17.26 9.38 6.72
C GLU A 44 17.79 8.60 7.94
N ASP A 45 18.72 7.67 7.74
CA ASP A 45 19.33 6.87 8.81
C ASP A 45 20.24 7.71 9.73
N ILE A 46 20.85 8.77 9.19
CA ILE A 46 21.68 9.68 9.97
C ILE A 46 20.80 10.62 10.80
N GLY A 47 19.66 11.08 10.28
CA GLY A 47 18.87 12.07 10.99
C GLY A 47 17.42 12.10 10.53
N PHE A 48 16.65 11.08 10.91
CA PHE A 48 15.26 10.88 10.54
C PHE A 48 14.40 12.16 10.62
N VAL A 49 14.38 12.83 11.78
CA VAL A 49 13.55 14.03 11.96
C VAL A 49 14.03 15.18 11.08
N GLN A 50 15.33 15.42 11.02
CA GLN A 50 15.89 16.55 10.25
C GLN A 50 15.73 16.32 8.75
N TYR A 51 15.88 15.07 8.30
CA TYR A 51 15.61 14.63 6.94
C TYR A 51 14.15 14.94 6.57
N HIS A 52 13.19 14.56 7.41
CA HIS A 52 11.78 14.83 7.12
C HIS A 52 11.40 16.31 7.18
N ILE A 53 11.98 17.11 8.08
CA ILE A 53 11.79 18.57 8.09
C ILE A 53 12.24 19.19 6.76
N ARG A 54 13.44 18.83 6.29
CA ARG A 54 13.97 19.31 5.01
C ARG A 54 13.11 18.83 3.85
N ARG A 55 12.71 17.55 3.87
CA ARG A 55 11.88 16.92 2.85
C ARG A 55 10.53 17.61 2.71
N THR A 56 9.77 17.77 3.79
CA THR A 56 8.44 18.39 3.73
C THR A 56 8.52 19.85 3.30
N THR A 57 9.54 20.58 3.75
CA THR A 57 9.77 21.97 3.33
C THR A 57 10.06 22.05 1.83
N LEU A 58 10.94 21.18 1.33
CA LEU A 58 11.32 21.15 -0.08
C LEU A 58 10.17 20.70 -0.98
N THR A 59 9.45 19.64 -0.60
CA THR A 59 8.28 19.16 -1.32
C THR A 59 7.22 20.25 -1.44
N LEU A 60 6.98 21.05 -0.39
CA LEU A 60 6.07 22.19 -0.45
C LEU A 60 6.50 23.19 -1.53
N VAL A 61 7.76 23.64 -1.50
CA VAL A 61 8.28 24.64 -2.45
C VAL A 61 8.21 24.12 -3.90
N ILE A 62 8.62 22.86 -4.14
CA ILE A 62 8.61 22.28 -5.48
C ILE A 62 7.17 22.14 -5.99
N HIS A 63 6.26 21.60 -5.19
CA HIS A 63 4.87 21.45 -5.64
C HIS A 63 4.19 22.82 -5.87
N CYS A 64 4.49 23.83 -5.05
CA CYS A 64 4.04 25.21 -5.28
C CYS A 64 4.67 25.86 -6.52
N SER A 65 5.82 25.38 -6.99
CA SER A 65 6.46 25.85 -8.23
C SER A 65 5.89 25.22 -9.51
N LEU A 66 5.13 24.11 -9.43
CA LEU A 66 4.60 23.44 -10.63
C LEU A 66 3.72 24.36 -11.50
N PRO A 67 2.76 25.13 -10.95
CA PRO A 67 1.98 26.06 -11.78
C PRO A 67 2.85 27.12 -12.46
N PHE A 68 3.90 27.59 -11.79
CA PHE A 68 4.86 28.51 -12.40
C PHE A 68 5.70 27.83 -13.50
N GLY A 69 6.08 26.57 -13.29
CA GLY A 69 6.73 25.74 -14.31
C GLY A 69 5.85 25.51 -15.54
N TYR A 70 4.54 25.38 -15.37
CA TYR A 70 3.60 25.34 -16.50
C TYR A 70 3.63 26.63 -17.32
N TYR A 71 3.62 27.80 -16.66
CA TYR A 71 3.73 29.09 -17.35
C TYR A 71 5.00 29.18 -18.21
N LEU A 72 6.15 28.81 -17.63
CA LEU A 72 7.44 28.80 -18.35
C LEU A 72 7.47 27.77 -19.49
N GLY A 73 6.84 26.62 -19.30
CA GLY A 73 6.75 25.63 -20.37
C GLY A 73 5.86 26.08 -21.52
N MET A 74 4.73 26.73 -21.19
CA MET A 74 3.81 27.30 -22.16
C MET A 74 4.43 28.45 -22.95
N SER A 75 5.33 29.25 -22.35
CA SER A 75 6.02 30.32 -23.07
C SER A 75 6.94 29.80 -24.17
N VAL A 76 7.42 28.57 -24.04
CA VAL A 76 8.23 27.87 -25.06
C VAL A 76 7.35 27.11 -26.05
N ALA A 77 6.29 26.45 -25.59
CA ALA A 77 5.41 25.62 -26.42
C ALA A 77 4.47 26.44 -27.33
N ALA A 78 4.13 27.66 -26.92
CA ALA A 78 3.19 28.55 -27.60
C ALA A 78 3.77 29.98 -27.70
N PRO A 79 4.85 30.18 -28.49
CA PRO A 79 5.52 31.48 -28.61
C PRO A 79 4.61 32.59 -29.14
N GLU A 80 3.57 32.25 -29.91
CA GLU A 80 2.55 33.16 -30.41
C GLU A 80 1.76 33.89 -29.31
N LYS A 81 1.74 33.34 -28.08
CA LYS A 81 1.09 33.95 -26.91
C LYS A 81 1.92 35.04 -26.23
N ASN A 82 3.14 35.30 -26.70
CA ASN A 82 4.05 36.34 -26.19
C ASN A 82 4.30 36.30 -24.67
N LEU A 83 4.20 35.12 -24.05
CA LEU A 83 4.29 34.93 -22.58
C LEU A 83 5.65 35.30 -21.97
N MET A 84 6.71 35.38 -22.79
CA MET A 84 8.02 35.86 -22.34
C MET A 84 7.99 37.35 -21.95
N ASN A 85 7.11 38.13 -22.59
CA ASN A 85 6.88 39.54 -22.25
C ASN A 85 5.54 39.64 -21.52
N VAL A 86 5.55 39.49 -20.20
CA VAL A 86 4.33 39.44 -19.37
C VAL A 86 3.37 40.60 -19.67
N TYR A 87 3.88 41.82 -19.91
CA TYR A 87 3.08 43.01 -20.26
C TYR A 87 2.32 42.91 -21.59
N LEU A 88 2.80 42.08 -22.52
CA LEU A 88 2.20 41.86 -23.84
C LEU A 88 1.29 40.62 -23.87
N ALA A 89 1.31 39.81 -22.82
CA ALA A 89 0.42 38.66 -22.69
C ALA A 89 -1.00 39.11 -22.40
N SER A 90 -1.99 38.25 -22.69
CA SER A 90 -3.40 38.54 -22.36
C SER A 90 -3.61 38.67 -20.84
N ASP A 91 -4.67 39.37 -20.45
CA ASP A 91 -5.04 39.60 -19.04
C ASP A 91 -5.14 38.28 -18.25
N GLU A 92 -5.62 37.21 -18.89
CA GLU A 92 -5.70 35.86 -18.30
C GLU A 92 -4.32 35.31 -17.93
N TRP A 93 -3.34 35.43 -18.83
CA TRP A 93 -1.98 34.96 -18.61
C TRP A 93 -1.21 35.84 -17.63
N GLN A 94 -1.49 37.15 -17.61
CA GLN A 94 -0.94 38.06 -16.60
C GLN A 94 -1.44 37.72 -15.20
N LEU A 95 -2.74 37.46 -15.05
CA LEU A 95 -3.34 37.02 -13.80
C LEU A 95 -2.76 35.66 -13.36
N TYR A 96 -2.68 34.70 -14.28
CA TYR A 96 -2.09 33.38 -14.01
C TYR A 96 -0.64 33.50 -13.53
N PHE A 97 0.20 34.26 -14.24
CA PHE A 97 1.59 34.51 -13.84
C PHE A 97 1.66 35.12 -12.44
N THR A 98 0.86 36.15 -12.18
CA THR A 98 0.84 36.86 -10.89
C THR A 98 0.44 35.94 -9.74
N VAL A 99 -0.58 35.10 -9.91
CA VAL A 99 -1.02 34.15 -8.89
C VAL A 99 0.04 33.07 -8.67
N THR A 100 0.58 32.48 -9.73
CA THR A 100 1.56 31.39 -9.62
C THR A 100 2.88 31.84 -8.99
N ILE A 101 3.38 33.03 -9.36
CA ILE A 101 4.58 33.59 -8.73
C ILE A 101 4.32 33.99 -7.28
N ALA A 102 3.15 34.54 -6.94
CA ALA A 102 2.80 34.86 -5.57
C ALA A 102 2.74 33.60 -4.68
N VAL A 103 2.14 32.51 -5.17
CA VAL A 103 2.12 31.21 -4.47
C VAL A 103 3.53 30.66 -4.27
N PHE A 104 4.36 30.70 -5.31
CA PHE A 104 5.75 30.25 -5.22
C PHE A 104 6.56 31.09 -4.20
N LEU A 105 6.50 32.42 -4.28
CA LEU A 105 7.18 33.32 -3.36
C LEU A 105 6.68 33.15 -1.92
N LEU A 106 5.38 32.96 -1.72
CA LEU A 106 4.81 32.66 -0.41
C LEU A 106 5.36 31.34 0.14
N SER A 107 5.46 30.29 -0.69
CA SER A 107 6.04 29.00 -0.27
C SER A 107 7.51 29.14 0.13
N CYS A 108 8.30 29.92 -0.61
CA CYS A 108 9.69 30.24 -0.28
C CYS A 108 9.78 31.06 1.02
N PHE A 109 8.89 32.03 1.21
CA PHE A 109 8.82 32.81 2.45
C PHE A 109 8.49 31.92 3.65
N VAL A 110 7.53 31.00 3.51
CA VAL A 110 7.19 30.02 4.55
C VAL A 110 8.37 29.10 4.85
N ALA A 111 9.09 28.60 3.83
CA ALA A 111 10.28 27.78 4.00
C ALA A 111 11.40 28.52 4.74
N LEU A 112 11.62 29.80 4.42
CA LEU A 112 12.58 30.66 5.13
C LEU A 112 12.13 30.96 6.56
N TYR A 113 10.83 31.18 6.77
CA TYR A 113 10.28 31.37 8.11
C TYR A 113 10.44 30.11 8.98
N TRP A 114 10.24 28.92 8.40
CA TRP A 114 10.49 27.66 9.09
C TRP A 114 11.96 27.44 9.38
N SER A 115 12.87 27.77 8.46
CA SER A 115 14.31 27.56 8.67
C SER A 115 14.90 28.49 9.74
N LYS A 116 14.27 29.64 10.00
CA LYS A 116 14.62 30.53 11.13
C LYS A 116 14.51 29.79 12.47
N ASN A 117 15.33 30.23 13.44
CA ASN A 117 15.42 29.65 14.78
C ASN A 117 15.64 28.13 14.80
N LYS A 118 16.44 27.63 13.84
CA LYS A 118 16.78 26.21 13.70
C LYS A 118 15.52 25.33 13.67
N TRP A 119 14.57 25.63 12.78
CA TRP A 119 13.38 24.80 12.50
C TRP A 119 12.30 24.75 13.58
N GLU A 120 12.36 25.58 14.61
CA GLU A 120 11.39 25.56 15.72
C GLU A 120 9.94 25.88 15.28
N ASN A 121 9.78 26.75 14.29
CA ASN A 121 8.47 27.11 13.74
C ASN A 121 7.89 26.07 12.78
N HIS A 122 8.68 25.07 12.38
CA HIS A 122 8.24 24.04 11.45
C HIS A 122 7.13 23.18 12.09
N PRO A 123 6.07 22.78 11.35
CA PRO A 123 4.97 21.98 11.88
C PRO A 123 5.43 20.71 12.62
N ILE A 124 6.37 19.95 12.04
CA ILE A 124 6.96 18.76 12.69
C ILE A 124 7.58 19.10 14.05
N SER A 125 8.34 20.20 14.13
CA SER A 125 8.99 20.61 15.38
C SER A 125 7.98 21.00 16.44
N LYS A 126 6.88 21.66 16.06
CA LYS A 126 5.76 21.96 16.96
C LYS A 126 5.05 20.70 17.44
N THR A 127 4.82 19.73 16.56
CA THR A 127 4.26 18.42 16.95
C THR A 127 5.19 17.70 17.93
N LEU A 128 6.49 17.68 17.68
CA LEU A 128 7.47 17.09 18.60
C LEU A 128 7.56 17.85 19.93
N ALA A 129 7.36 19.17 19.93
CA ALA A 129 7.32 19.97 21.16
C ALA A 129 6.14 19.57 22.06
N SER A 130 5.02 19.09 21.50
CA SER A 130 3.88 18.60 22.30
C SER A 130 4.16 17.31 23.08
N HIS A 131 5.24 16.61 22.72
CA HIS A 131 5.75 15.41 23.41
C HIS A 131 6.96 15.72 24.30
N ALA A 132 7.42 16.97 24.34
CA ALA A 132 8.56 17.36 25.17
C ALA A 132 8.12 17.56 26.63
N LEU A 133 8.98 17.16 27.56
CA LEU A 133 8.82 17.42 28.99
C LEU A 133 8.96 18.93 29.24
N ALA A 134 8.43 19.44 30.36
CA ALA A 134 8.41 20.87 30.69
C ALA A 134 9.79 21.57 30.67
N ARG A 135 10.89 20.83 30.76
CA ARG A 135 12.28 21.35 30.69
C ARG A 135 13.05 20.92 29.44
N SER A 136 12.45 20.15 28.54
CA SER A 136 13.10 19.67 27.33
C SER A 136 12.56 20.39 26.09
N SER A 137 13.41 20.49 25.06
CA SER A 137 13.00 21.04 23.77
C SER A 137 12.58 19.93 22.83
N TRP A 138 11.85 20.26 21.77
CA TRP A 138 11.52 19.33 20.68
C TRP A 138 12.75 18.60 20.11
N ARG A 139 13.95 19.20 20.23
CA ARG A 139 15.22 18.60 19.80
C ARG A 139 15.61 17.39 20.63
N ALA A 140 15.27 17.36 21.91
CA ALA A 140 15.49 16.19 22.77
C ALA A 140 14.61 15.02 22.30
N VAL A 141 13.34 15.29 22.00
CA VAL A 141 12.41 14.32 21.41
C VAL A 141 12.93 13.84 20.05
N ALA A 142 13.36 14.76 19.19
CA ALA A 142 13.96 14.42 17.91
C ALA A 142 15.22 13.54 18.04
N SER A 143 16.06 13.80 19.05
CA SER A 143 17.23 12.98 19.32
C SER A 143 16.86 11.57 19.77
N SER A 144 15.86 11.43 20.63
CA SER A 144 15.33 10.11 21.04
C SER A 144 14.81 9.33 19.83
N ILE A 145 13.98 9.96 19.00
CA ILE A 145 13.46 9.35 17.77
C ILE A 145 14.61 8.93 16.84
N ASN A 146 15.60 9.80 16.60
CA ASN A 146 16.72 9.48 15.72
C ASN A 146 17.54 8.30 16.25
N THR A 147 17.76 8.21 17.58
CA THR A 147 18.48 7.10 18.19
C THR A 147 17.72 5.79 18.07
N GLU A 148 16.42 5.79 18.31
CA GLU A 148 15.59 4.59 18.15
C GLU A 148 15.42 4.18 16.68
N PHE A 149 15.28 5.16 15.78
CA PHE A 149 15.16 4.90 14.35
C PHE A 149 16.39 4.18 13.79
N ARG A 150 17.58 4.41 14.34
CA ARG A 150 18.80 3.70 13.92
C ARG A 150 18.87 2.24 14.35
N ARG A 151 18.01 1.81 15.28
CA ARG A 151 17.98 0.42 15.72
C ARG A 151 17.41 -0.48 14.61
N ILE A 152 17.85 -1.74 14.62
CA ILE A 152 17.48 -2.74 13.61
C ILE A 152 16.08 -3.30 13.89
N ASP A 153 15.69 -3.36 15.16
CA ASP A 153 14.46 -3.97 15.66
C ASP A 153 13.20 -3.10 15.48
N LYS A 154 13.25 -2.09 14.61
CA LYS A 154 12.09 -1.27 14.27
C LYS A 154 11.19 -1.99 13.27
N PHE A 155 9.88 -1.87 13.44
CA PHE A 155 8.92 -2.28 12.42
C PHE A 155 8.76 -1.14 11.41
N ALA A 156 8.79 -1.44 10.12
CA ALA A 156 8.57 -0.46 9.06
C ALA A 156 7.85 -1.08 7.86
N THR A 157 6.75 -0.47 7.43
CA THR A 157 5.95 -0.91 6.27
C THR A 157 5.59 0.27 5.36
N GLY A 158 5.53 0.02 4.06
CA GLY A 158 5.23 1.01 3.03
C GLY A 158 6.46 1.68 2.40
N ALA A 159 6.22 2.51 1.40
CA ALA A 159 7.27 3.16 0.64
C ALA A 159 7.94 4.31 1.42
N PRO A 160 9.22 4.66 1.17
CA PRO A 160 9.95 5.69 1.92
C PRO A 160 9.23 7.07 2.02
N GLY A 161 8.43 7.43 1.01
CA GLY A 161 7.63 8.66 1.00
C GLY A 161 6.31 8.59 1.79
N ALA A 162 5.81 7.38 2.03
CA ALA A 162 4.52 7.11 2.68
C ALA A 162 4.59 5.77 3.42
N ARG A 163 5.21 5.78 4.62
CA ARG A 163 5.44 4.58 5.43
C ARG A 163 5.05 4.77 6.89
N VAL A 164 4.81 3.65 7.54
CA VAL A 164 4.54 3.54 8.97
C VAL A 164 5.77 2.93 9.62
N ILE A 165 6.28 3.55 10.68
CA ILE A 165 7.44 3.09 11.43
C ILE A 165 7.03 3.02 12.90
N VAL A 166 7.32 1.88 13.53
CA VAL A 166 7.08 1.66 14.95
C VAL A 166 8.40 1.27 15.61
N THR A 167 8.83 2.11 16.55
CA THR A 167 10.00 1.85 17.42
C THR A 167 9.52 1.44 18.80
N ASP A 168 10.45 1.24 19.74
CA ASP A 168 10.10 0.86 21.12
C ASP A 168 9.16 1.86 21.78
N THR A 169 9.35 3.16 21.54
CA THR A 169 8.55 4.20 22.20
C THR A 169 7.66 5.00 21.25
N TRP A 170 7.93 5.00 19.95
CA TRP A 170 7.26 5.88 18.98
C TRP A 170 6.46 5.12 17.93
N ILE A 171 5.29 5.63 17.61
CA ILE A 171 4.51 5.30 16.41
C ILE A 171 4.58 6.49 15.48
N MET A 172 5.12 6.28 14.28
CA MET A 172 5.35 7.32 13.30
C MET A 172 4.69 6.99 11.98
N LYS A 173 3.95 7.95 11.43
CA LYS A 173 3.41 7.86 10.07
C LYS A 173 3.99 8.98 9.22
N VAL A 174 4.72 8.57 8.20
CA VAL A 174 5.32 9.43 7.21
C VAL A 174 4.32 9.63 6.07
N THR A 175 4.05 10.88 5.71
CA THR A 175 3.25 11.25 4.53
C THR A 175 4.01 12.28 3.70
N THR A 176 3.49 12.62 2.51
CA THR A 176 4.11 13.61 1.61
C THR A 176 4.40 14.95 2.29
N TYR A 177 3.46 15.45 3.11
CA TYR A 177 3.55 16.78 3.72
C TYR A 177 3.67 16.78 5.24
N ASN A 178 3.35 15.67 5.91
CA ASN A 178 3.30 15.60 7.36
C ASN A 178 4.06 14.38 7.89
N LEU A 179 4.65 14.55 9.08
CA LEU A 179 5.13 13.47 9.92
C LEU A 179 4.24 13.43 11.17
N HIS A 180 3.42 12.39 11.29
CA HIS A 180 2.63 12.15 12.49
C HIS A 180 3.48 11.32 13.45
N VAL A 181 3.50 11.73 14.72
CA VAL A 181 4.27 11.09 15.77
C VAL A 181 3.40 10.98 17.01
N ALA A 182 3.34 9.79 17.60
CA ALA A 182 2.69 9.54 18.87
C ALA A 182 3.54 8.59 19.73
N LEU A 183 3.44 8.75 21.05
CA LEU A 183 4.07 7.87 22.03
C LEU A 183 3.25 6.58 22.15
N GLN A 184 3.90 5.42 22.09
CA GLN A 184 3.22 4.12 22.21
C GLN A 184 2.37 4.03 23.48
N HIS A 185 2.94 4.41 24.63
CA HIS A 185 2.25 4.32 25.93
C HIS A 185 1.02 5.24 26.05
N ASP A 186 0.98 6.32 25.27
CA ASP A 186 -0.14 7.25 25.23
C ASP A 186 -1.15 6.93 24.12
N THR A 187 -1.00 5.79 23.44
CA THR A 187 -1.83 5.44 22.28
C THR A 187 -2.73 4.23 22.50
N HIS A 188 -3.89 4.30 21.86
CA HIS A 188 -4.79 3.19 21.67
C HIS A 188 -4.93 2.92 20.18
N LEU A 189 -4.52 1.72 19.77
CA LEU A 189 -4.67 1.25 18.40
C LEU A 189 -5.96 0.44 18.28
N THR A 190 -6.78 0.81 17.30
CA THR A 190 -8.00 0.07 16.97
C THR A 190 -7.99 -0.29 15.50
N VAL A 191 -8.12 -1.57 15.16
CA VAL A 191 -8.40 -2.00 13.78
C VAL A 191 -9.81 -1.57 13.44
N THR A 192 -9.96 -0.61 12.53
CA THR A 192 -11.26 -0.02 12.18
C THR A 192 -11.85 -0.60 10.91
N ASP A 193 -11.01 -1.03 9.97
CA ASP A 193 -11.44 -1.48 8.65
C ASP A 193 -10.48 -2.51 8.07
N SER A 194 -11.00 -3.41 7.24
CA SER A 194 -10.23 -4.39 6.49
C SER A 194 -10.73 -4.45 5.05
N LYS A 195 -9.87 -4.07 4.10
CA LYS A 195 -10.20 -4.10 2.67
C LYS A 195 -9.44 -5.23 2.00
N GLN A 196 -10.17 -6.20 1.45
CA GLN A 196 -9.61 -7.21 0.57
C GLN A 196 -9.53 -6.65 -0.85
N HIS A 197 -8.38 -6.85 -1.49
CA HIS A 197 -8.16 -6.60 -2.90
C HIS A 197 -7.85 -7.94 -3.55
N ASP A 198 -8.68 -8.37 -4.51
CA ASP A 198 -8.53 -9.67 -5.19
C ASP A 198 -7.20 -9.78 -5.94
N LEU A 199 -6.66 -8.65 -6.40
CA LEU A 199 -5.37 -8.53 -7.08
C LEU A 199 -4.66 -7.26 -6.63
N SER A 200 -3.50 -7.40 -6.00
CA SER A 200 -2.59 -6.28 -5.74
C SER A 200 -1.89 -5.83 -7.03
N PRO A 201 -1.78 -4.52 -7.31
CA PRO A 201 -1.02 -4.02 -8.47
C PRO A 201 0.45 -4.46 -8.48
N ASP A 202 1.04 -4.70 -7.31
CA ASP A 202 2.47 -4.97 -7.16
C ASP A 202 2.83 -6.46 -7.20
N SER A 203 1.88 -7.36 -6.90
CA SER A 203 2.17 -8.80 -6.75
C SER A 203 1.17 -9.71 -7.45
N GLY A 204 0.05 -9.21 -7.97
CA GLY A 204 -0.97 -10.07 -8.59
C GLY A 204 -1.58 -11.10 -7.63
N THR A 205 -1.36 -10.96 -6.32
CA THR A 205 -1.92 -11.80 -5.27
C THR A 205 -3.10 -11.10 -4.60
N PRO A 206 -4.05 -11.86 -4.04
CA PRO A 206 -5.02 -11.30 -3.13
C PRO A 206 -4.27 -10.73 -1.92
N VAL A 207 -4.57 -9.48 -1.56
CA VAL A 207 -4.01 -8.82 -0.38
C VAL A 207 -5.13 -8.23 0.45
N GLN A 208 -5.04 -8.40 1.77
CA GLN A 208 -5.92 -7.72 2.71
C GLN A 208 -5.14 -6.55 3.34
N ILE A 209 -5.64 -5.33 3.16
CA ILE A 209 -5.10 -4.13 3.78
C ILE A 209 -5.93 -3.80 5.01
N LEU A 210 -5.28 -3.79 6.17
CA LEU A 210 -5.87 -3.37 7.44
C LEU A 210 -5.69 -1.87 7.62
N THR A 211 -6.73 -1.20 8.11
CA THR A 211 -6.66 0.19 8.56
C THR A 211 -6.79 0.23 10.08
N LEU A 212 -5.75 0.73 10.75
CA LEU A 212 -5.73 0.89 12.19
C LEU A 212 -5.74 2.37 12.54
N ARG A 213 -6.63 2.76 13.43
CA ARG A 213 -6.69 4.11 13.97
C ARG A 213 -5.80 4.21 15.20
N VAL A 214 -4.84 5.13 15.15
CA VAL A 214 -3.99 5.50 16.28
C VAL A 214 -4.62 6.70 16.97
N ALA A 215 -5.30 6.44 18.09
CA ALA A 215 -5.82 7.49 18.97
C ALA A 215 -4.83 7.71 20.12
N THR A 216 -4.69 8.95 20.59
CA THR A 216 -3.77 9.29 21.67
C THR A 216 -4.50 10.01 22.79
N ILE A 217 -4.00 9.85 24.02
CA ILE A 217 -4.51 10.51 25.22
C ILE A 217 -4.15 12.00 25.19
N ASN A 218 -3.05 12.39 24.53
CA ASN A 218 -2.63 13.78 24.44
C ASN A 218 -3.54 14.57 23.46
N PRO A 219 -4.35 15.53 23.93
CA PRO A 219 -5.30 16.26 23.08
C PRO A 219 -4.61 17.14 22.02
N SER A 220 -3.31 17.41 22.18
CA SER A 220 -2.52 18.19 21.22
C SER A 220 -2.22 17.42 19.93
N VAL A 221 -2.35 16.09 19.96
CA VAL A 221 -2.00 15.21 18.85
C VAL A 221 -3.28 14.66 18.24
N LYS A 222 -3.51 15.01 16.97
CA LYS A 222 -4.68 14.53 16.23
C LYS A 222 -4.55 13.02 15.95
N PRO A 223 -5.62 12.23 16.14
CA PRO A 223 -5.64 10.83 15.71
C PRO A 223 -5.32 10.69 14.23
N PHE A 224 -4.65 9.61 13.86
CA PHE A 224 -4.30 9.30 12.48
C PHE A 224 -4.42 7.80 12.20
N ASP A 225 -4.69 7.46 10.94
CA ASP A 225 -4.83 6.07 10.53
C ASP A 225 -3.55 5.54 9.89
N ILE A 226 -3.15 4.34 10.25
CA ILE A 226 -2.06 3.58 9.61
C ILE A 226 -2.66 2.46 8.78
N ARG A 227 -2.01 2.13 7.66
CA ARG A 227 -2.43 1.06 6.76
C ARG A 227 -1.26 0.10 6.58
N LEU A 228 -1.52 -1.19 6.66
CA LEU A 228 -0.53 -2.25 6.44
C LEU A 228 -1.18 -3.50 5.84
N ASN A 229 -0.37 -4.39 5.30
CA ASN A 229 -0.86 -5.69 4.87
C ASN A 229 -1.18 -6.55 6.12
N SER A 230 -2.27 -7.30 6.04
CA SER A 230 -2.66 -8.32 7.03
C SER A 230 -1.52 -9.27 7.41
N THR A 231 -0.62 -9.60 6.48
CA THR A 231 0.55 -10.45 6.74
C THR A 231 1.57 -9.84 7.69
N GLU A 232 1.68 -8.50 7.69
CA GLU A 232 2.61 -7.74 8.54
C GLU A 232 2.01 -7.45 9.92
N TYR A 233 0.75 -7.81 10.15
CA TYR A 233 0.03 -7.51 11.38
C TYR A 233 0.66 -8.18 12.61
N THR A 234 1.16 -9.40 12.47
CA THR A 234 1.82 -10.13 13.57
C THR A 234 3.10 -9.42 14.00
N GLU A 235 3.94 -9.00 13.04
CA GLU A 235 5.18 -8.26 13.33
C GLU A 235 4.89 -6.90 13.99
N LEU A 236 3.87 -6.19 13.50
CA LEU A 236 3.42 -4.95 14.13
C LEU A 236 2.97 -5.21 15.56
N ARG A 237 2.14 -6.24 15.78
CA ARG A 237 1.61 -6.59 17.10
C ARG A 237 2.74 -6.94 18.07
N ASP A 238 3.75 -7.67 17.62
CA ASP A 238 4.90 -8.05 18.44
C ASP A 238 5.76 -6.84 18.83
N LYS A 239 5.77 -5.78 18.00
CA LYS A 239 6.49 -4.54 18.30
C LYS A 239 5.73 -3.58 19.21
N LEU A 240 4.42 -3.74 19.35
CA LEU A 240 3.58 -2.86 20.16
C LEU A 240 3.59 -3.27 21.64
N GLN A 241 3.75 -2.30 22.53
CA GLN A 241 3.70 -2.49 23.98
C GLN A 241 2.28 -2.73 24.50
N ALA A 242 1.27 -2.21 23.80
CA ALA A 242 -0.13 -2.28 24.20
C ALA A 242 -0.93 -3.16 23.22
N PRO A 243 -1.95 -3.90 23.71
CA PRO A 243 -2.77 -4.74 22.84
C PRO A 243 -3.60 -3.89 21.87
N VAL A 244 -3.67 -4.35 20.62
CA VAL A 244 -4.51 -3.75 19.58
C VAL A 244 -5.96 -4.17 19.79
N ARG A 245 -6.89 -3.20 19.75
CA ARG A 245 -8.34 -3.45 19.85
C ARG A 245 -8.91 -3.72 18.47
N ASN A 246 -9.85 -4.65 18.36
CA ASN A 246 -10.58 -4.88 17.11
C ASN A 246 -11.96 -4.21 17.19
N ALA A 247 -12.33 -3.44 16.16
CA ALA A 247 -13.71 -3.03 16.02
C ALA A 247 -14.60 -4.27 15.79
N ALA A 248 -15.84 -4.22 16.27
CA ALA A 248 -16.81 -5.27 16.00
C ALA A 248 -16.98 -5.38 14.47
N ASN A 249 -16.80 -6.59 13.93
CA ASN A 249 -16.93 -6.96 12.51
C ASN A 249 -15.67 -6.82 11.63
N VAL A 250 -14.46 -6.68 12.17
CA VAL A 250 -13.23 -6.79 11.37
C VAL A 250 -12.62 -8.20 11.48
N VAL A 251 -12.63 -8.95 10.38
CA VAL A 251 -11.95 -10.25 10.26
C VAL A 251 -10.53 -10.01 9.75
N ILE A 252 -9.54 -10.46 10.52
CA ILE A 252 -8.12 -10.35 10.16
C ILE A 252 -7.65 -11.71 9.70
N HIS A 253 -7.26 -11.84 8.43
CA HIS A 253 -6.67 -13.07 7.90
C HIS A 253 -5.16 -13.00 8.17
N LEU A 254 -4.65 -13.88 9.03
CA LEU A 254 -3.29 -13.77 9.56
C LEU A 254 -2.25 -14.47 8.68
N THR A 255 -2.68 -15.33 7.76
CA THR A 255 -1.79 -16.08 6.87
C THR A 255 -2.22 -16.04 5.41
N MET A 256 -1.25 -16.11 4.50
CA MET A 256 -1.52 -16.24 3.06
C MET A 256 -2.31 -17.51 2.73
N SER A 257 -2.14 -18.58 3.50
CA SER A 257 -2.95 -19.79 3.36
C SER A 257 -4.41 -19.56 3.74
N GLU A 258 -4.71 -18.79 4.78
CA GLU A 258 -6.09 -18.44 5.15
C GLU A 258 -6.75 -17.55 4.11
N LEU A 259 -6.03 -16.54 3.60
CA LEU A 259 -6.54 -15.67 2.53
C LEU A 259 -6.78 -16.48 1.25
N PHE A 260 -5.82 -17.32 0.85
CA PHE A 260 -5.99 -18.23 -0.27
C PHE A 260 -7.20 -19.16 -0.09
N LEU A 261 -7.40 -19.71 1.11
CA LEU A 261 -8.53 -20.61 1.37
C LEU A 261 -9.88 -19.91 1.18
N GLU A 262 -9.99 -18.65 1.57
CA GLU A 262 -11.20 -17.86 1.34
C GLU A 262 -11.41 -17.59 -0.14
N THR A 263 -10.38 -17.10 -0.85
CA THR A 263 -10.46 -16.89 -2.30
C THR A 263 -10.78 -18.19 -3.04
N PHE A 264 -10.15 -19.30 -2.65
CA PHE A 264 -10.38 -20.62 -3.22
C PHE A 264 -11.84 -21.05 -3.07
N LYS A 265 -12.45 -20.84 -1.89
CA LYS A 265 -13.86 -21.12 -1.65
C LYS A 265 -14.75 -20.31 -2.60
N SER A 266 -14.53 -19.01 -2.69
CA SER A 266 -15.30 -18.12 -3.56
C SER A 266 -15.21 -18.52 -5.04
N PHE A 267 -14.03 -18.92 -5.53
CA PHE A 267 -13.88 -19.42 -6.90
C PHE A 267 -14.62 -20.75 -7.12
N VAL A 268 -14.54 -21.69 -6.17
CA VAL A 268 -15.20 -22.99 -6.29
C VAL A 268 -16.72 -22.88 -6.21
N GLU A 269 -17.25 -21.90 -5.48
CA GLU A 269 -18.69 -21.61 -5.45
C GLU A 269 -19.24 -21.13 -6.79
N LEU A 270 -18.40 -20.54 -7.64
CA LEU A 270 -18.75 -20.11 -9.01
C LEU A 270 -18.62 -21.24 -10.05
N ASN A 271 -17.96 -22.36 -9.70
CA ASN A 271 -17.79 -23.48 -10.60
C ASN A 271 -19.09 -24.29 -10.76
N GLN A 272 -19.14 -25.13 -11.79
CA GLN A 272 -20.27 -26.04 -12.02
C GLN A 272 -20.47 -26.99 -10.83
N VAL A 273 -21.73 -27.18 -10.44
CA VAL A 273 -22.12 -28.14 -9.41
C VAL A 273 -22.17 -29.55 -10.01
N TYR A 274 -21.63 -30.53 -9.29
CA TYR A 274 -21.75 -31.93 -9.64
C TYR A 274 -23.01 -32.52 -8.99
N GLU A 275 -23.99 -32.88 -9.81
CA GLU A 275 -25.20 -33.59 -9.39
C GLU A 275 -24.87 -35.05 -9.08
N ARG A 276 -25.12 -35.49 -7.84
CA ARG A 276 -24.88 -36.89 -7.44
C ARG A 276 -25.89 -37.83 -8.09
N ILE A 277 -25.44 -39.05 -8.39
CA ILE A 277 -26.33 -40.13 -8.80
C ILE A 277 -27.21 -40.51 -7.61
N SER A 278 -28.53 -40.59 -7.83
CA SER A 278 -29.52 -40.92 -6.79
C SER A 278 -29.11 -42.15 -5.97
N GLY A 279 -28.96 -41.97 -4.65
CA GLY A 279 -28.57 -43.03 -3.71
C GLY A 279 -27.11 -43.00 -3.23
N GLN A 280 -26.27 -42.09 -3.75
CA GLN A 280 -24.89 -41.94 -3.26
C GLN A 280 -24.83 -41.03 -2.02
N GLU A 281 -24.70 -41.63 -0.84
CA GLU A 281 -24.43 -40.92 0.41
C GLU A 281 -22.99 -40.37 0.43
N LEU A 282 -22.83 -39.16 0.97
CA LEU A 282 -21.52 -38.55 1.16
C LEU A 282 -20.92 -39.03 2.48
N GLU A 283 -19.76 -39.67 2.39
CA GLU A 283 -18.97 -40.07 3.54
C GLU A 283 -18.33 -38.85 4.23
N PRO A 284 -17.89 -38.96 5.49
CA PRO A 284 -17.08 -37.93 6.13
C PRO A 284 -15.77 -37.70 5.36
N CYS A 285 -15.33 -36.45 5.31
CA CYS A 285 -14.10 -36.01 4.67
C CYS A 285 -12.89 -36.74 5.28
N ILE A 286 -12.05 -37.36 4.45
CA ILE A 286 -10.88 -38.12 4.93
C ILE A 286 -9.79 -37.24 5.55
N GLY A 287 -9.82 -35.93 5.29
CA GLY A 287 -8.85 -34.97 5.82
C GLY A 287 -9.17 -34.51 7.24
N CYS A 288 -10.41 -34.09 7.51
CA CYS A 288 -10.82 -33.57 8.82
C CYS A 288 -11.69 -34.52 9.64
N MET A 289 -12.34 -35.50 9.00
CA MET A 289 -13.32 -36.41 9.61
C MET A 289 -14.50 -35.72 10.33
N GLN A 290 -14.72 -34.43 10.07
CA GLN A 290 -15.76 -33.62 10.72
C GLN A 290 -16.89 -33.22 9.76
N GLU A 291 -16.52 -32.87 8.52
CA GLU A 291 -17.44 -32.39 7.49
C GLU A 291 -17.72 -33.48 6.45
N THR A 292 -18.81 -33.33 5.68
CA THR A 292 -19.10 -34.23 4.56
C THR A 292 -18.13 -34.02 3.40
N ALA A 293 -17.80 -35.11 2.71
CA ALA A 293 -16.91 -35.12 1.56
C ALA A 293 -17.56 -34.57 0.28
N ASN A 294 -17.89 -33.28 0.26
CA ASN A 294 -18.71 -32.67 -0.79
C ASN A 294 -17.94 -32.14 -2.01
N ILE A 295 -16.69 -32.56 -2.25
CA ILE A 295 -15.90 -32.09 -3.40
C ILE A 295 -15.63 -33.19 -4.41
N LYS A 296 -15.99 -32.91 -5.67
CA LYS A 296 -15.67 -33.73 -6.84
C LYS A 296 -14.70 -32.99 -7.74
N LEU A 297 -13.68 -33.68 -8.23
CA LEU A 297 -12.78 -33.17 -9.27
C LEU A 297 -13.27 -33.64 -10.64
N LEU A 298 -13.56 -32.71 -11.55
CA LEU A 298 -13.99 -32.95 -12.93
C LEU A 298 -13.19 -32.04 -13.85
N ARG A 299 -12.67 -32.57 -14.97
CA ARG A 299 -11.94 -31.72 -15.92
C ARG A 299 -12.94 -30.78 -16.62
N LEU A 300 -12.95 -29.52 -16.19
CA LEU A 300 -13.81 -28.46 -16.74
C LEU A 300 -13.00 -27.38 -17.45
N CYS A 301 -11.70 -27.26 -17.13
CA CYS A 301 -10.85 -26.35 -17.88
C CYS A 301 -10.73 -26.82 -19.34
N GLN A 302 -11.06 -25.93 -20.30
CA GLN A 302 -10.79 -26.19 -21.71
C GLN A 302 -9.28 -26.15 -21.93
N GLY A 303 -8.68 -27.31 -22.15
CA GLY A 303 -7.32 -27.38 -22.68
C GLY A 303 -7.34 -26.77 -24.07
N GLY A 304 -6.56 -25.71 -24.28
CA GLY A 304 -6.29 -25.24 -25.63
C GLY A 304 -5.63 -26.37 -26.42
N GLY A 305 -6.39 -27.02 -27.30
CA GLY A 305 -5.89 -27.85 -28.40
C GLY A 305 -5.05 -29.08 -28.06
N GLY A 306 -5.72 -30.23 -27.87
CA GLY A 306 -5.37 -31.45 -28.62
C GLY A 306 -3.98 -32.10 -28.45
N GLY A 307 -3.36 -32.08 -27.26
CA GLY A 307 -2.17 -32.89 -27.01
C GLY A 307 -2.02 -33.30 -25.56
N GLU A 308 -1.76 -34.58 -25.30
CA GLU A 308 -1.35 -35.10 -23.98
C GLU A 308 0.05 -34.58 -23.61
N GLY A 309 0.16 -33.28 -23.33
CA GLY A 309 1.40 -32.65 -22.87
C GLY A 309 1.63 -32.90 -21.37
N GLU A 310 2.88 -33.14 -20.99
CA GLU A 310 3.31 -33.20 -19.59
C GLU A 310 2.97 -31.88 -18.87
N GLY A 311 1.87 -31.86 -18.11
CA GLY A 311 1.47 -30.67 -17.34
C GLY A 311 -0.01 -30.33 -17.38
N GLU A 312 -0.80 -30.95 -18.26
CA GLU A 312 -2.23 -30.66 -18.36
C GLU A 312 -3.08 -31.24 -17.22
N CYS A 313 -4.27 -30.66 -17.02
CA CYS A 313 -5.28 -31.22 -16.13
C CYS A 313 -5.83 -32.52 -16.70
N GLN A 314 -5.98 -33.53 -15.84
CA GLN A 314 -6.38 -34.88 -16.17
C GLN A 314 -7.75 -35.19 -15.58
N GLN A 315 -8.52 -36.07 -16.24
CA GLN A 315 -9.79 -36.51 -15.69
C GLN A 315 -9.59 -37.32 -14.40
N CYS A 316 -10.22 -36.88 -13.31
CA CYS A 316 -10.22 -37.59 -12.04
C CYS A 316 -11.44 -38.49 -11.92
N TYR A 317 -11.22 -39.76 -11.56
CA TYR A 317 -12.28 -40.75 -11.35
C TYR A 317 -12.56 -41.05 -9.87
N CYS A 318 -11.87 -40.37 -8.94
CA CYS A 318 -12.11 -40.55 -7.51
C CYS A 318 -13.53 -40.12 -7.14
N ARG A 319 -14.16 -40.87 -6.23
CA ARG A 319 -15.40 -40.43 -5.57
C ARG A 319 -15.14 -39.17 -4.72
N PRO A 320 -16.17 -38.38 -4.38
CA PRO A 320 -16.02 -37.30 -3.42
C PRO A 320 -15.52 -37.84 -2.07
N MET A 321 -14.34 -37.41 -1.64
CA MET A 321 -13.68 -37.88 -0.40
C MET A 321 -13.18 -36.73 0.49
N TRP A 322 -13.27 -35.49 0.01
CA TRP A 322 -12.73 -34.31 0.65
C TRP A 322 -13.81 -33.25 0.78
N CYS A 323 -13.78 -32.47 1.86
CA CYS A 323 -14.56 -31.24 1.98
C CYS A 323 -13.80 -30.07 1.34
N LEU A 324 -14.53 -28.98 1.07
CA LEU A 324 -13.99 -27.76 0.44
C LEU A 324 -12.74 -27.23 1.14
N THR A 325 -12.78 -27.12 2.47
CA THR A 325 -11.67 -26.58 3.27
C THR A 325 -10.42 -27.46 3.20
N CYS A 326 -10.57 -28.79 3.30
CA CYS A 326 -9.42 -29.69 3.24
C CYS A 326 -8.82 -29.76 1.83
N MET A 327 -9.64 -29.69 0.78
CA MET A 327 -9.15 -29.61 -0.60
C MET A 327 -8.38 -28.32 -0.84
N GLY A 328 -8.89 -27.16 -0.38
CA GLY A 328 -8.17 -25.89 -0.48
C GLY A 328 -6.85 -25.91 0.28
N LYS A 329 -6.80 -26.54 1.47
CA LYS A 329 -5.56 -26.67 2.26
C LYS A 329 -4.53 -27.53 1.54
N TRP A 330 -4.98 -28.64 0.94
CA TRP A 330 -4.13 -29.47 0.11
C TRP A 330 -3.58 -28.69 -1.08
N PHE A 331 -4.46 -27.95 -1.77
CA PHE A 331 -4.07 -27.13 -2.92
C PHE A 331 -2.98 -26.12 -2.54
N ALA A 332 -3.18 -25.36 -1.46
CA ALA A 332 -2.20 -24.40 -0.94
C ALA A 332 -0.87 -25.06 -0.54
N SER A 333 -0.92 -26.25 0.08
CA SER A 333 0.29 -26.96 0.52
C SER A 333 1.21 -27.43 -0.62
N ARG A 334 0.67 -27.53 -1.84
CA ARG A 334 1.40 -27.97 -3.04
C ARG A 334 1.96 -26.81 -3.85
N GLN A 335 1.76 -25.58 -3.38
CA GLN A 335 2.24 -24.40 -4.06
C GLN A 335 3.66 -24.03 -3.67
N ASP A 336 4.29 -23.31 -4.58
CA ASP A 336 5.55 -22.63 -4.33
C ASP A 336 5.31 -21.46 -3.35
N GLN A 337 5.75 -21.63 -2.11
CA GLN A 337 5.58 -20.62 -1.06
C GLN A 337 6.33 -19.31 -1.36
N GLN A 338 7.30 -19.34 -2.29
CA GLN A 338 8.05 -18.16 -2.70
C GLN A 338 7.35 -17.37 -3.83
N ARG A 339 6.33 -17.96 -4.48
CA ARG A 339 5.60 -17.37 -5.62
C ARG A 339 4.08 -17.45 -5.46
N PRO A 340 3.49 -16.77 -4.47
CA PRO A 340 2.05 -16.75 -4.19
C PRO A 340 1.18 -16.30 -5.38
N GLU A 341 1.71 -15.47 -6.27
CA GLU A 341 1.03 -14.96 -7.47
C GLU A 341 0.63 -16.06 -8.45
N THR A 342 1.35 -17.19 -8.42
CA THR A 342 1.08 -18.32 -9.31
C THR A 342 0.04 -19.29 -8.76
N TRP A 343 -0.38 -19.14 -7.50
CA TRP A 343 -1.17 -20.18 -6.81
C TRP A 343 -2.51 -20.44 -7.49
N LEU A 344 -3.29 -19.41 -7.81
CA LEU A 344 -4.62 -19.58 -8.43
C LEU A 344 -4.55 -20.19 -9.85
N GLY A 345 -3.50 -19.87 -10.61
CA GLY A 345 -3.27 -20.40 -11.97
C GLY A 345 -2.53 -21.74 -12.01
N SER A 346 -2.11 -22.26 -10.85
CA SER A 346 -1.33 -23.49 -10.76
C SER A 346 -2.19 -24.74 -10.95
N ARG A 347 -1.50 -25.88 -11.09
CA ARG A 347 -2.11 -27.21 -11.15
C ARG A 347 -1.48 -28.08 -10.07
N VAL A 348 -2.31 -28.81 -9.34
CA VAL A 348 -1.88 -29.69 -8.26
C VAL A 348 -2.38 -31.12 -8.49
N PRO A 349 -1.68 -32.15 -7.97
CA PRO A 349 -2.15 -33.51 -8.06
C PRO A 349 -3.30 -33.77 -7.08
N CYS A 350 -4.30 -34.54 -7.51
CA CYS A 350 -5.33 -35.08 -6.63
C CYS A 350 -4.68 -35.83 -5.44
N PRO A 351 -5.10 -35.57 -4.19
CA PRO A 351 -4.52 -36.24 -3.01
C PRO A 351 -4.56 -37.77 -3.07
N THR A 352 -5.52 -38.32 -3.82
CA THR A 352 -5.80 -39.76 -3.85
C THR A 352 -5.23 -40.44 -5.10
N CYS A 353 -5.60 -39.99 -6.30
CA CYS A 353 -5.14 -40.62 -7.55
C CYS A 353 -4.01 -39.87 -8.27
N ARG A 354 -3.57 -38.72 -7.74
CA ARG A 354 -2.54 -37.85 -8.33
C ARG A 354 -2.85 -37.25 -9.71
N ALA A 355 -4.04 -37.47 -10.27
CA ALA A 355 -4.50 -36.76 -11.47
C ALA A 355 -4.39 -35.25 -11.25
N LYS A 356 -3.69 -34.55 -12.15
CA LYS A 356 -3.49 -33.10 -12.04
C LYS A 356 -4.81 -32.37 -12.27
N PHE A 357 -5.08 -31.34 -11.48
CA PHE A 357 -6.28 -30.52 -11.60
C PHE A 357 -5.94 -29.06 -11.28
N CYS A 358 -6.76 -28.13 -11.79
CA CYS A 358 -6.71 -26.70 -11.46
C CYS A 358 -7.95 -26.29 -10.66
N ILE A 359 -8.00 -25.04 -10.19
CA ILE A 359 -9.13 -24.54 -9.40
C ILE A 359 -10.48 -24.66 -10.12
N LEU A 360 -10.50 -24.55 -11.46
CA LEU A 360 -11.72 -24.66 -12.28
C LEU A 360 -12.28 -26.08 -12.31
N ASP A 361 -11.45 -27.08 -12.03
CA ASP A 361 -11.84 -28.50 -12.07
C ASP A 361 -12.51 -28.95 -10.75
N VAL A 362 -12.57 -28.06 -9.75
CA VAL A 362 -13.11 -28.37 -8.41
C VAL A 362 -14.59 -28.04 -8.38
N CYS A 363 -15.44 -29.05 -8.18
CA CYS A 363 -16.89 -28.94 -8.18
C CYS A 363 -17.46 -29.28 -6.81
N ILE A 364 -18.49 -28.55 -6.38
CA ILE A 364 -19.29 -28.92 -5.20
C ILE A 364 -20.24 -30.05 -5.62
N ALA A 365 -20.20 -31.18 -4.91
CA ALA A 365 -21.13 -32.29 -5.08
C ALA A 365 -22.40 -32.01 -4.27
N ARG A 366 -23.55 -31.94 -4.94
CA ARG A 366 -24.86 -31.71 -4.33
C ARG A 366 -25.80 -32.87 -4.49
#